data_AF-A0A1A2ZNB9-F1
#
_entry.id   AF-A0A1A2ZNB9-F1
#
_cell.length_a   1.000
_cell.length_b   1.000
_cell.length_c   1.000
_cell.angle_alpha   90.00
_cell.angle_beta   90.00
_cell.angle_gamma   90.00
#
_symmetry.space_group_name_H-M   'P 1'
#
loop_
_entity.id
_entity.type
_entity.pdbx_description
1 polymer ?
#
loop_
_entity_poly.entity_id
_entity_poly.type
_entity_poly.pdbx_seq_one_letter_code
_entity_poly.pdbx_strand_id
1 'polypeptide(L)'
;MRVDPELLRGFARQVDAASGTIRTADVGHKATTAADGLPGSTTQWACRLVGENMAQVADKIAKNVSDMGVAVRGAGDRYEVEDDALAGKFDGLF
;
A
#
# COMPACT_ATOMS: atom_id res chain seq x y z
N MET A 1 -15.41 1.39 -21.68
CA MET A 1 -15.25 2.85 -21.85
C MET A 1 -13.77 3.12 -21.91
N ARG A 2 -13.29 3.98 -22.82
CA ARG A 2 -11.86 4.27 -22.92
C ARG A 2 -11.40 5.24 -21.84
N VAL A 3 -10.25 4.96 -21.23
CA VAL A 3 -9.67 5.80 -20.18
C VAL A 3 -8.60 6.72 -20.77
N ASP A 4 -8.60 7.98 -20.33
CA ASP A 4 -7.62 8.99 -20.74
C ASP A 4 -6.21 8.68 -20.16
N PRO A 5 -5.17 8.52 -21.00
CA PRO A 5 -3.80 8.28 -20.56
C PRO A 5 -3.22 9.32 -19.60
N GLU A 6 -3.63 10.59 -19.68
CA GLU A 6 -3.16 11.63 -18.76
C GLU A 6 -3.75 11.45 -17.35
N LEU A 7 -5.02 11.08 -17.26
CA LEU A 7 -5.66 10.71 -15.99
C LEU A 7 -4.99 9.49 -15.37
N LEU A 8 -4.63 8.49 -16.19
CA LEU A 8 -3.88 7.32 -15.73
C LEU A 8 -2.51 7.69 -15.15
N ARG A 9 -1.74 8.57 -15.82
CA ARG A 9 -0.47 9.06 -15.27
C ARG A 9 -0.67 9.87 -13.99
N GLY A 10 -1.72 10.66 -13.91
CA GLY A 10 -2.12 11.37 -12.69
C GLY A 10 -2.41 10.42 -11.53
N PHE A 11 -3.24 9.40 -11.79
CA PHE A 11 -3.58 8.36 -10.83
C PHE A 11 -2.34 7.59 -10.36
N ALA A 12 -1.44 7.21 -11.27
CA ALA A 12 -0.19 6.53 -10.93
C ALA A 12 0.67 7.34 -9.93
N ARG A 13 0.74 8.67 -10.10
CA ARG A 13 1.44 9.54 -9.13
C ARG A 13 0.73 9.59 -7.77
N GLN A 14 -0.61 9.59 -7.76
CA GLN A 14 -1.38 9.62 -6.52
C GLN A 14 -1.21 8.33 -5.71
N VAL A 15 -1.28 7.16 -6.35
CA VAL A 15 -1.10 5.88 -5.65
C VAL A 15 0.36 5.66 -5.21
N ASP A 16 1.35 6.14 -5.97
CA ASP A 16 2.74 6.16 -5.51
C ASP A 16 2.88 6.98 -4.22
N ALA A 17 2.30 8.20 -4.18
CA ALA A 17 2.30 9.05 -2.99
C ALA A 17 1.52 8.44 -1.79
N ALA A 18 0.38 7.81 -2.06
CA ALA A 18 -0.41 7.12 -1.04
C ALA A 18 0.35 5.92 -0.44
N SER A 19 0.98 5.08 -1.28
CA SER A 19 1.81 3.97 -0.83
C SER A 19 3.00 4.44 0.02
N GLY A 20 3.62 5.58 -0.37
CA GLY A 20 4.66 6.24 0.41
C GLY A 20 4.13 6.68 1.78
N THR A 21 2.97 7.33 1.81
CA THR A 21 2.33 7.79 3.06
C THR A 21 2.06 6.63 4.02
N ILE A 22 1.53 5.51 3.52
CA ILE A 22 1.29 4.30 4.32
C ILE A 22 2.58 3.78 4.95
N ARG A 23 3.67 3.67 4.17
CA ARG A 23 4.98 3.24 4.70
C ARG A 23 5.50 4.22 5.75
N THR A 24 5.42 5.53 5.49
CA THR A 24 5.90 6.56 6.44
C THR A 24 5.07 6.66 7.71
N ALA A 25 3.84 6.15 7.72
CA ALA A 25 3.04 6.10 8.94
C ALA A 25 3.69 5.21 10.01
N ASP A 26 4.50 4.23 9.60
CA ASP A 26 5.35 3.38 10.45
C ASP A 26 4.61 2.79 11.66
N VAL A 27 3.39 2.32 11.40
CA VAL A 27 2.44 1.88 12.43
C VAL A 27 2.93 0.62 13.16
N GLY A 28 3.68 -0.23 12.47
CA GLY A 28 4.29 -1.42 13.06
C GLY A 28 5.34 -1.07 14.10
N HIS A 29 6.29 -0.19 13.77
CA HIS A 29 7.31 0.26 14.73
C HIS A 29 6.68 0.96 15.94
N LYS A 30 5.76 1.90 15.71
CA LYS A 30 5.06 2.62 16.78
C LYS A 30 4.33 1.69 17.75
N ALA A 31 3.71 0.63 17.24
CA ALA A 31 3.05 -0.38 18.07
C ALA A 31 4.05 -1.27 18.82
N THR A 32 5.12 -1.70 18.15
CA THR A 32 6.19 -2.51 18.73
C THR A 32 6.83 -1.83 19.94
N THR A 33 7.09 -0.52 19.85
CA THR A 33 7.81 0.23 20.88
C THR A 33 6.90 0.83 21.97
N ALA A 34 5.58 0.67 21.85
CA ALA A 34 4.60 1.32 22.74
C ALA A 34 4.77 0.96 24.23
N ALA A 35 5.30 -0.23 24.52
CA ALA A 35 5.52 -0.74 25.87
C ALA A 35 7.01 -0.89 26.24
N ASP A 36 7.92 -0.20 25.55
CA ASP A 36 9.35 -0.25 25.88
C ASP A 36 9.70 0.34 27.25
N GLY A 37 8.79 1.10 27.85
CA GLY A 37 8.88 1.53 29.26
C GLY A 37 8.67 0.40 30.28
N LEU A 38 8.31 -0.81 29.85
CA LEU A 38 8.03 -1.97 30.71
C LEU A 38 8.91 -3.19 30.33
N PRO A 39 10.24 -3.08 30.43
CA PRO A 39 11.16 -4.11 29.94
C PRO A 39 10.95 -5.46 30.64
N GLY A 40 10.84 -6.53 29.84
CA GLY A 40 10.67 -7.91 30.33
C GLY A 40 9.24 -8.28 30.73
N SER A 41 8.30 -7.34 30.62
CA SER A 41 6.87 -7.62 30.88
C SER A 41 6.20 -8.37 29.74
N THR A 42 5.15 -9.13 30.07
CA THR A 42 4.25 -9.73 29.07
C THR A 42 3.60 -8.66 28.17
N THR A 43 3.36 -7.45 28.70
CA THR A 43 2.83 -6.31 27.93
C THR A 43 3.81 -5.89 26.83
N GLN A 44 5.10 -5.79 27.14
CA GLN A 44 6.12 -5.48 26.13
C GLN A 44 6.15 -6.55 25.03
N TRP A 45 6.11 -7.83 25.42
CA TRP A 45 6.05 -8.92 24.44
C TRP A 45 4.79 -8.84 23.56
N ALA A 46 3.63 -8.54 24.14
CA ALA A 46 2.37 -8.41 23.40
C ALA A 46 2.42 -7.24 22.39
N CYS A 47 2.98 -6.10 22.79
CA CYS A 47 3.18 -4.96 21.88
C CYS A 47 4.08 -5.31 20.70
N ARG A 48 5.16 -6.08 20.92
CA ARG A 48 6.04 -6.55 19.84
C ARG A 48 5.30 -7.46 18.86
N LEU A 49 4.54 -8.44 19.36
CA LEU A 49 3.77 -9.35 18.52
C LEU A 49 2.72 -8.62 17.68
N VAL A 50 1.98 -7.69 18.29
CA VAL A 50 0.98 -6.89 17.59
C VAL A 50 1.64 -5.97 16.57
N GLY A 51 2.74 -5.31 16.92
CA GLY A 51 3.48 -4.42 16.03
C GLY A 51 4.07 -5.15 14.82
N GLU A 52 4.58 -6.36 14.97
CA GLU A 52 5.01 -7.21 13.86
C GLU A 52 3.87 -7.54 12.90
N ASN A 53 2.69 -7.92 13.42
CA ASN A 53 1.53 -8.16 12.58
C ASN A 53 1.05 -6.89 11.86
N MET A 54 1.04 -5.76 12.56
CA MET A 54 0.68 -4.46 11.97
C MET A 54 1.65 -4.05 10.87
N ALA A 55 2.95 -4.29 11.03
CA ALA A 55 3.95 -4.06 9.99
C ALA A 55 3.64 -4.87 8.73
N GLN A 56 3.40 -6.19 8.87
CA GLN A 56 3.08 -7.06 7.75
C GLN A 56 1.81 -6.64 7.00
N VAL A 57 0.77 -6.22 7.74
CA VAL A 57 -0.48 -5.75 7.13
C VAL A 57 -0.25 -4.41 6.42
N ALA A 58 0.46 -3.47 7.04
CA ALA A 58 0.77 -2.17 6.43
C ALA A 58 1.60 -2.31 5.15
N ASP A 59 2.59 -3.21 5.14
CA ASP A 59 3.41 -3.51 3.96
C ASP A 59 2.59 -4.11 2.83
N LYS A 60 1.67 -5.04 3.14
CA LYS A 60 0.74 -5.60 2.14
C LYS A 60 -0.14 -4.51 1.54
N ILE A 61 -0.76 -3.66 2.36
CA ILE A 61 -1.59 -2.54 1.88
C ILE A 61 -0.75 -1.61 0.99
N ALA A 62 0.43 -1.18 1.45
CA ALA A 62 1.31 -0.31 0.69
C ALA A 62 1.74 -0.94 -0.65
N LYS A 63 2.02 -2.24 -0.66
CA LYS A 63 2.34 -2.99 -1.87
C LYS A 63 1.16 -3.01 -2.83
N ASN A 64 -0.04 -3.37 -2.37
CA ASN A 64 -1.22 -3.45 -3.23
C ASN A 64 -1.52 -2.09 -3.89
N VAL A 65 -1.42 -1.00 -3.13
CA VAL A 65 -1.57 0.38 -3.66
C VAL A 65 -0.47 0.71 -4.69
N SER A 66 0.77 0.30 -4.44
CA SER A 66 1.87 0.48 -5.39
C SER A 66 1.65 -0.31 -6.69
N ASP A 67 1.15 -1.54 -6.58
CA ASP A 67 0.89 -2.42 -7.71
C ASP A 67 -0.22 -1.88 -8.62
N MET A 68 -1.22 -1.19 -8.05
CA MET A 68 -2.21 -0.42 -8.83
C MET A 68 -1.52 0.65 -9.71
N GLY A 69 -0.52 1.36 -9.16
CA GLY A 69 0.24 2.38 -9.90
C GLY A 69 1.07 1.80 -11.05
N VAL A 70 1.63 0.61 -10.85
CA VAL A 70 2.36 -0.12 -11.91
C VAL A 70 1.41 -0.57 -13.02
N ALA A 71 0.26 -1.16 -12.64
CA ALA A 71 -0.76 -1.63 -13.58
C ALA A 71 -1.27 -0.48 -14.48
N VAL A 72 -1.44 0.71 -13.89
CA VAL A 72 -1.91 1.92 -14.55
C VAL A 72 -0.83 2.61 -15.38
N ARG A 73 0.44 2.66 -14.94
CA ARG A 73 1.56 3.17 -15.78
C ARG A 73 1.67 2.40 -17.10
N GLY A 74 1.66 1.07 -17.03
CA GLY A 74 1.68 0.23 -18.23
C GLY A 74 0.40 0.33 -19.08
N ALA A 75 -0.68 0.92 -18.55
CA ALA A 75 -1.88 1.27 -19.29
C ALA A 75 -1.79 2.67 -19.92
N GLY A 76 -1.24 3.66 -19.21
CA GLY A 76 -1.05 5.04 -19.70
C GLY A 76 0.05 5.20 -20.76
N ASP A 77 0.94 4.23 -20.91
CA ASP A 77 1.86 4.15 -22.07
C ASP A 77 1.14 3.72 -23.36
N ARG A 78 -0.06 3.14 -23.23
CA ARG A 78 -0.93 2.83 -24.37
C ARG A 78 -1.89 3.99 -24.56
N TYR A 79 -2.03 4.45 -25.81
CA TYR A 79 -2.92 5.57 -26.12
C TYR A 79 -4.40 5.26 -25.87
N GLU A 80 -4.78 3.97 -25.81
CA GLU A 80 -6.16 3.53 -25.64
C GLU A 80 -6.20 2.27 -24.76
N VAL A 81 -6.86 2.36 -23.61
CA VAL A 81 -7.15 1.21 -22.73
C VAL A 81 -8.63 1.24 -22.34
N GLU A 82 -9.28 0.09 -22.44
CA GLU A 82 -10.64 -0.09 -21.93
C GLU A 82 -10.65 -0.21 -20.41
N ASP A 83 -11.57 0.50 -19.77
CA ASP A 83 -11.76 0.53 -18.31
C ASP A 83 -11.91 -0.87 -17.71
N ASP A 84 -12.72 -1.74 -18.32
CA ASP A 84 -12.91 -3.12 -17.85
C ASP A 84 -11.61 -3.93 -17.86
N ALA A 85 -10.77 -3.72 -18.89
CA ALA A 85 -9.47 -4.38 -19.00
C ALA A 85 -8.45 -3.82 -18.01
N LEU A 86 -8.58 -2.55 -17.62
CA LEU A 86 -7.79 -1.95 -16.56
C LEU A 86 -8.22 -2.45 -15.18
N ALA A 87 -9.52 -2.47 -14.91
CA ALA A 87 -10.09 -2.96 -13.66
C ALA A 87 -9.71 -4.42 -13.41
N GLY A 88 -9.72 -5.27 -14.44
CA GLY A 88 -9.27 -6.66 -14.32
C GLY A 88 -7.80 -6.83 -13.93
N LYS A 89 -6.94 -5.80 -14.06
CA LYS A 89 -5.57 -5.85 -13.53
C LYS A 89 -5.51 -5.69 -12.01
N PHE A 90 -6.58 -5.22 -11.38
CA PHE A 90 -6.68 -5.07 -9.94
C PHE A 90 -7.20 -6.35 -9.26
N ASP A 91 -7.73 -7.30 -10.03
CA ASP A 91 -8.18 -8.59 -9.51
C ASP A 91 -7.00 -9.36 -8.88
N GLY A 92 -7.18 -9.80 -7.64
CA GLY A 92 -6.15 -10.53 -6.89
C GLY A 92 -5.08 -9.65 -6.21
N LEU A 93 -5.20 -8.31 -6.29
CA LEU A 93 -4.41 -7.41 -5.44
C LEU A 93 -4.87 -7.42 -3.97
N PHE A 94 -5.93 -8.16 -3.61
CA PHE A 94 -6.49 -8.19 -2.25
C PHE A 94 -6.75 -9.63 -1.80
#